data_AF-G0RAJ2-F1
#
_entry.id   AF-G0RAJ2-F1
#
_cell.length_a   1.000
_cell.length_b   1.000
_cell.length_c   1.000
_cell.angle_alpha   90.00
_cell.angle_beta   90.00
_cell.angle_gamma   90.00
#
_symmetry.space_group_name_H-M   'P 1'
#
loop_
_entity.id
_entity.type
_entity.pdbx_description
1 polymer ?
#
loop_
_entity_poly.entity_id
_entity_poly.type
_entity_poly.pdbx_seq_one_letter_code
_entity_poly.pdbx_strand_id
1 'polypeptide(L)'
;MPTTHHCQCCNKNGFCKDHQVQCDVHPKVYYYRSDSTGYPKNRQEPKPQSLDLDSTEAAIFQSVTLLAKGGYNTIWLVKLHGYFEVDLSESVGQGGSQVVTRSFNEYALRLLCEDALLPYQITNEVAFKRLISTKFPHIPVPLVFFYQATDEQDTSFIAEEYIDATPLSSNWMSLTPEQKESMAKQLAKITVDFADTHFPMIGGLNPDNFQLAPTVEGAKIFKGRHKFHSKQYYPIGPYRTTKEYILACYEREISYYSHADEKDVEQNLFGPASVSNFIKQLQQKRDALAAIDMEDEPFTLVHGDFHGRNILTKGDEILGILDWEFAGSYPVSETLSGGGIDVVEAESEELDDENTLWDRKIRDLIREETVARRWEGNKIDLLLGNGNLELARARVEMSP
;
A
#
# COMPACT_ATOMS: atom_id res chain seq x y z
N MET A 1 -23.93 -17.39 6.77
CA MET A 1 -25.05 -16.44 6.88
C MET A 1 -24.50 -15.19 7.55
N PRO A 2 -24.59 -13.99 6.97
CA PRO A 2 -24.04 -12.82 7.63
C PRO A 2 -24.98 -12.40 8.77
N THR A 3 -24.46 -12.38 9.98
CA THR A 3 -25.12 -11.83 11.18
C THR A 3 -25.32 -10.33 10.98
N THR A 4 -26.56 -9.94 10.74
CA THR A 4 -26.98 -8.54 10.68
C THR A 4 -26.93 -7.95 12.09
N HIS A 5 -25.99 -7.05 12.36
CA HIS A 5 -26.07 -6.20 13.56
C HIS A 5 -27.27 -5.25 13.42
N HIS A 6 -28.12 -5.20 14.45
CA HIS A 6 -29.27 -4.32 14.55
C HIS A 6 -28.83 -2.99 15.20
N CYS A 7 -28.95 -1.87 14.48
CA CYS A 7 -28.63 -0.54 15.02
C CYS A 7 -29.77 -0.06 15.93
N GLN A 8 -29.52 0.04 17.24
CA GLN A 8 -30.51 0.52 18.22
C GLN A 8 -30.88 2.00 18.05
N CYS A 9 -29.98 2.85 17.54
CA CYS A 9 -30.26 4.27 17.28
C CYS A 9 -31.15 4.50 16.05
N CYS A 10 -31.03 3.63 15.04
CA CYS A 10 -31.66 3.78 13.73
C CYS A 10 -32.90 2.90 13.54
N ASN A 11 -33.07 1.89 14.39
CA ASN A 11 -34.06 0.82 14.31
C ASN A 11 -34.11 0.12 12.92
N LYS A 12 -32.95 -0.03 12.26
CA LYS A 12 -32.75 -0.71 10.97
C LYS A 12 -31.92 -1.99 11.16
N ASN A 13 -32.22 -3.03 10.38
CA ASN A 13 -31.44 -4.27 10.33
C ASN A 13 -30.37 -4.17 9.23
N GLY A 14 -29.09 -4.36 9.58
CA GLY A 14 -27.96 -4.27 8.65
C GLY A 14 -26.95 -3.16 8.99
N PHE A 15 -25.80 -3.20 8.32
CA PHE A 15 -24.73 -2.18 8.41
C PHE A 15 -25.29 -0.78 8.15
N CYS A 16 -25.33 0.09 9.16
CA CYS A 16 -25.81 1.46 9.03
C CYS A 16 -24.61 2.42 9.06
N LYS A 17 -24.28 3.00 7.90
CA LYS A 17 -23.12 3.88 7.69
C LYS A 17 -23.26 5.28 8.29
N ASP A 18 -24.47 5.70 8.69
CA ASP A 18 -24.72 7.02 9.30
C ASP A 18 -23.97 7.27 10.62
N HIS A 19 -23.41 6.22 11.23
CA HIS A 19 -22.65 6.27 12.50
C HIS A 19 -21.19 5.82 12.34
N GLN A 20 -20.71 5.69 11.10
CA GLN A 20 -19.34 5.29 10.81
C GLN A 20 -18.46 6.51 10.56
N VAL A 21 -17.31 6.54 11.22
CA VAL A 21 -16.22 7.47 10.95
C VAL A 21 -15.12 6.68 10.28
N GLN A 22 -14.85 7.03 9.03
CA GLN A 22 -13.73 6.48 8.28
C GLN A 22 -12.43 6.88 8.97
N CYS A 23 -11.54 5.92 9.15
CA CYS A 23 -10.21 6.17 9.68
C CYS A 23 -9.50 7.12 8.73
N ASP A 24 -8.99 8.24 9.25
CA ASP A 24 -8.27 9.26 8.48
C ASP A 24 -6.99 8.71 7.80
N VAL A 25 -6.61 7.49 8.16
CA VAL A 25 -5.36 6.82 7.81
C VAL A 25 -5.56 5.60 6.90
N HIS A 26 -6.71 4.92 7.02
CA HIS A 26 -7.03 3.72 6.24
C HIS A 26 -8.45 3.83 5.67
N PRO A 27 -8.60 4.06 4.34
CA PRO A 27 -9.90 4.29 3.71
C PRO A 27 -10.91 3.15 3.92
N LYS A 28 -10.43 1.94 4.24
CA LYS A 28 -11.26 0.75 4.44
C LYS A 28 -11.55 0.40 5.91
N VAL A 29 -11.05 1.19 6.87
CA VAL A 29 -11.31 0.98 8.30
C VAL A 29 -12.31 2.02 8.79
N TYR A 30 -13.42 1.56 9.36
CA TYR A 30 -14.49 2.42 9.87
C TYR A 30 -14.66 2.19 11.37
N TYR A 31 -14.57 3.26 12.16
CA TYR A 31 -14.93 3.28 13.57
C TYR A 31 -16.42 3.61 13.72
N TYR A 32 -17.13 3.00 14.66
CA TYR A 32 -18.48 3.46 15.01
C TYR A 32 -18.35 4.60 16.04
N ARG A 33 -18.78 5.82 15.73
CA ARG A 33 -18.87 6.92 16.70
C ARG A 33 -20.31 7.13 17.17
N SER A 34 -20.44 7.45 18.45
CA SER A 34 -21.70 7.77 19.12
C SER A 34 -22.37 9.06 18.64
N ASP A 35 -21.69 9.93 17.87
CA ASP A 35 -22.12 11.33 17.75
C ASP A 35 -21.44 12.19 16.64
N SER A 36 -21.03 11.67 15.47
CA SER A 36 -20.47 12.53 14.40
C SER A 36 -21.10 12.32 13.03
N THR A 37 -21.65 13.40 12.47
CA THR A 37 -22.05 13.54 11.06
C THR A 37 -20.85 14.04 10.23
N GLY A 38 -20.31 13.23 9.33
CA GLY A 38 -19.39 13.75 8.31
C GLY A 38 -18.61 12.69 7.55
N TYR A 39 -18.79 12.65 6.23
CA TYR A 39 -17.80 12.12 5.28
C TYR A 39 -16.48 12.89 5.45
N PRO A 40 -15.30 12.26 5.22
CA PRO A 40 -14.04 12.98 5.19
C PRO A 40 -14.14 14.12 4.17
N LYS A 41 -13.98 15.36 4.65
CA LYS A 41 -13.91 16.52 3.77
C LYS A 41 -12.58 16.44 3.03
N ASN A 42 -12.67 16.50 1.70
CA ASN A 42 -11.58 16.81 0.77
C ASN A 42 -10.44 17.58 1.45
N ARG A 43 -9.32 16.91 1.74
CA ARG A 43 -8.04 17.62 1.70
C ARG A 43 -7.83 17.90 0.23
N GLN A 44 -8.18 19.11 -0.22
CA GLN A 44 -7.77 19.57 -1.54
C GLN A 44 -6.29 19.23 -1.68
N GLU A 45 -5.93 18.47 -2.71
CA GLU A 45 -4.54 18.30 -3.08
C GLU A 45 -3.93 19.71 -3.13
N PRO A 46 -2.79 19.92 -2.46
CA PRO A 46 -2.19 21.24 -2.43
C PRO A 46 -2.05 21.71 -3.87
N LYS A 47 -2.53 22.92 -4.16
CA LYS A 47 -2.31 23.51 -5.49
C LYS A 47 -0.82 23.44 -5.80
N PRO A 48 -0.43 23.10 -7.04
CA PRO A 48 0.97 23.01 -7.40
C PRO A 48 1.72 24.26 -6.94
N GLN A 49 2.67 24.06 -6.02
CA GLN A 49 3.43 25.15 -5.43
C GLN A 49 4.86 25.05 -5.94
N SER A 50 5.25 26.04 -6.75
CA SER A 50 6.64 26.18 -7.18
C SER A 50 7.49 26.73 -6.05
N LEU A 51 8.70 26.21 -5.91
CA LEU A 51 9.72 26.78 -5.04
C LEU A 51 10.33 28.04 -5.68
N ASP A 52 10.60 29.03 -4.85
CA ASP A 52 11.44 30.17 -5.22
C ASP A 52 12.90 29.71 -5.19
N LEU A 53 13.50 29.57 -6.38
CA LEU A 53 14.87 29.12 -6.55
C LEU A 53 15.84 30.28 -6.41
N ASP A 54 16.95 30.07 -5.69
CA ASP A 54 18.03 31.05 -5.66
C ASP A 54 18.79 31.11 -7.00
N SER A 55 19.72 32.06 -7.15
CA SER A 55 20.45 32.25 -8.42
C SER A 55 21.30 31.04 -8.84
N THR A 56 21.76 30.24 -7.88
CA THR A 56 22.57 29.04 -8.12
C THR A 56 21.67 27.88 -8.54
N GLU A 57 20.56 27.70 -7.82
CA GLU A 57 19.55 26.68 -8.12
C GLU A 57 18.88 26.93 -9.47
N ALA A 58 18.50 28.18 -9.76
CA ALA A 58 17.89 28.59 -11.02
C ALA A 58 18.82 28.44 -12.24
N ALA A 59 20.13 28.29 -12.03
CA ALA A 59 21.06 27.96 -13.11
C ALA A 59 20.93 26.50 -13.57
N ILE A 60 20.38 25.62 -12.71
CA ILE A 60 20.26 24.17 -12.95
C ILE A 60 18.80 23.80 -13.22
N PHE A 61 17.91 24.24 -12.33
CA PHE A 61 16.50 23.89 -12.33
C PHE A 61 15.68 24.95 -13.05
N GLN A 62 14.90 24.52 -14.04
CA GLN A 62 13.88 25.35 -14.68
C GLN A 62 12.70 25.58 -13.72
N SER A 63 12.30 24.54 -13.00
CA SER A 63 11.22 24.62 -12.00
C SER A 63 11.28 23.44 -11.04
N VAL A 64 10.92 23.66 -9.78
CA VAL A 64 10.63 22.60 -8.80
C VAL A 64 9.23 22.85 -8.25
N THR A 65 8.30 21.95 -8.51
CA THR A 65 6.87 22.13 -8.21
C THR A 65 6.35 20.99 -7.36
N LEU A 66 5.78 21.29 -6.20
CA LEU A 66 5.08 20.29 -5.39
C LEU A 66 3.88 19.75 -6.17
N LEU A 67 3.87 18.46 -6.46
CA LEU A 67 2.74 17.79 -7.10
C LEU A 67 1.74 17.28 -6.06
N ALA A 68 2.25 16.62 -5.02
CA ALA A 68 1.43 15.99 -4.01
C ALA A 68 2.11 15.99 -2.65
N LYS A 69 1.30 16.02 -1.59
CA LYS A 69 1.72 15.83 -0.21
C LYS A 69 0.84 14.76 0.43
N GLY A 70 1.39 13.56 0.54
CA GLY A 70 0.74 12.42 1.17
C GLY A 70 0.97 12.39 2.69
N GLY A 71 0.52 11.30 3.31
CA GLY A 71 0.81 11.01 4.72
C GLY A 71 2.27 10.61 4.96
N TYR A 72 2.92 9.98 3.98
CA TYR A 72 4.24 9.36 4.12
C TYR A 72 5.36 10.05 3.34
N ASN A 73 5.01 10.84 2.32
CA ASN A 73 5.97 11.47 1.43
C ASN A 73 5.42 12.77 0.82
N THR A 74 6.34 13.54 0.25
CA THR A 74 6.05 14.64 -0.68
C THR A 74 6.60 14.28 -2.05
N ILE A 75 5.87 14.65 -3.09
CA ILE A 75 6.23 14.38 -4.48
C ILE A 75 6.39 15.72 -5.19
N TRP A 76 7.54 15.91 -5.82
CA TRP A 76 7.92 17.14 -6.50
C TRP A 76 8.24 16.83 -7.96
N LEU A 77 7.73 17.64 -8.89
CA LEU A 77 8.19 17.65 -10.28
C LEU A 77 9.40 18.56 -10.39
N VAL A 78 10.53 17.99 -10.76
CA VAL A 78 11.76 18.73 -11.04
C VAL A 78 11.96 18.80 -12.54
N LYS A 79 12.11 20.02 -13.08
CA LYS A 79 12.48 20.27 -14.48
C LYS A 79 13.85 20.94 -14.54
N LEU A 80 14.69 20.48 -15.46
CA LEU A 80 16.06 20.91 -15.64
C LEU A 80 16.20 21.76 -16.92
N HIS A 81 17.13 22.71 -16.91
CA HIS A 81 17.55 23.36 -18.16
C HIS A 81 18.41 22.45 -19.03
N GLY A 82 19.16 21.54 -18.42
CA GLY A 82 19.94 20.50 -19.09
C GLY A 82 19.22 19.16 -19.14
N TYR A 83 20.01 18.10 -19.27
CA TYR A 83 19.53 16.73 -19.20
C TYR A 83 20.55 15.86 -18.45
N PHE A 84 20.09 14.73 -17.94
CA PHE A 84 20.94 13.63 -17.48
C PHE A 84 20.67 12.39 -18.34
N GLU A 85 21.64 11.49 -18.39
CA GLU A 85 21.55 10.27 -19.17
C GLU A 85 21.41 9.06 -18.25
N VAL A 86 20.55 8.11 -18.63
CA VAL A 86 20.34 6.85 -17.93
C VAL A 86 20.49 5.71 -18.93
N ASP A 87 21.32 4.73 -18.57
CA ASP A 87 21.49 3.50 -19.33
C ASP A 87 20.40 2.49 -18.96
N LEU A 88 19.59 2.11 -19.94
CA LEU A 88 18.50 1.15 -19.77
C LEU A 88 18.83 -0.16 -20.47
N SER A 89 18.62 -1.28 -19.77
CA SER A 89 18.71 -2.60 -20.37
C SER A 89 17.39 -2.96 -21.05
N GLU A 90 17.36 -2.97 -22.37
CA GLU A 90 16.20 -3.44 -23.15
C GLU A 90 16.42 -4.88 -23.60
N SER A 91 15.41 -5.73 -23.44
CA SER A 91 15.43 -7.09 -23.97
C SER A 91 15.12 -7.05 -25.48
N VAL A 92 16.11 -7.36 -26.30
CA VAL A 92 15.90 -7.59 -27.73
C VAL A 92 15.57 -9.07 -27.90
N GLY A 93 14.46 -9.39 -28.59
CA GLY A 93 14.01 -10.76 -28.78
C GLY A 93 15.15 -11.72 -29.19
N GLN A 94 15.11 -12.96 -28.67
CA GLN A 94 16.18 -13.97 -28.67
C GLN A 94 17.37 -13.69 -27.72
N GLY A 95 17.08 -13.33 -26.47
CA GLY A 95 18.04 -13.45 -25.36
C GLY A 95 19.21 -12.46 -25.36
N GLY A 96 19.16 -11.44 -26.22
CA GLY A 96 20.11 -10.32 -26.20
C GLY A 96 19.60 -9.19 -25.30
N SER A 97 20.49 -8.62 -24.48
CA SER A 97 20.22 -7.33 -23.83
C SER A 97 20.99 -6.25 -24.57
N GLN A 98 20.29 -5.20 -24.98
CA GLN A 98 20.91 -3.99 -25.54
C GLN A 98 20.82 -2.88 -24.51
N VAL A 99 21.95 -2.22 -24.26
CA VAL A 99 21.97 -1.00 -23.44
C VAL A 99 21.55 0.17 -24.34
N VAL A 100 20.48 0.86 -23.95
CA VAL A 100 19.98 2.05 -24.60
C VAL A 100 20.11 3.22 -23.62
N THR A 101 20.95 4.19 -23.96
CA THR A 101 21.07 5.43 -23.20
C THR A 101 19.93 6.37 -23.58
N ARG A 102 19.18 6.84 -22.58
CA ARG A 102 18.10 7.84 -22.75
C ARG A 102 18.41 9.09 -21.95
N SER A 103 18.09 10.25 -22.52
CA SER A 103 18.25 11.55 -21.88
C SER A 103 16.94 12.03 -21.29
N PHE A 104 16.99 12.55 -20.06
CA PHE A 104 15.84 13.07 -19.32
C PHE A 104 16.14 14.49 -18.83
N ASN A 105 15.15 15.37 -18.91
CA ASN A 105 15.21 16.74 -18.40
C ASN A 105 14.17 17.01 -17.31
N GLU A 106 13.36 16.03 -16.94
CA GLU A 106 12.42 16.11 -15.84
C GLU A 106 12.29 14.78 -15.11
N TYR A 107 11.94 14.84 -13.82
CA TYR A 107 11.75 13.68 -12.97
C TYR A 107 10.83 14.02 -11.79
N ALA A 108 10.18 12.99 -11.24
CA ALA A 108 9.49 13.05 -9.97
C ALA A 108 10.48 12.76 -8.83
N LEU A 109 10.57 13.67 -7.87
CA LEU A 109 11.35 13.54 -6.65
C LEU A 109 10.42 13.23 -5.48
N ARG A 110 10.62 12.07 -4.85
CA ARG A 110 9.94 11.64 -3.63
C ARG A 110 10.84 11.87 -2.43
N LEU A 111 10.34 12.64 -1.46
CA LEU A 111 10.97 12.88 -0.16
C LEU A 111 10.07 12.37 0.95
N LEU A 112 10.59 11.52 1.84
CA LEU A 112 9.80 10.90 2.89
C LEU A 112 9.54 11.89 4.05
N CYS A 113 8.42 11.68 4.75
CA CYS A 113 8.07 12.39 5.97
C CYS A 113 8.89 11.88 7.18
N GLU A 114 8.83 12.64 8.28
CA GLU A 114 9.61 12.38 9.52
C GLU A 114 9.36 10.98 10.12
N ASP A 115 8.14 10.47 10.00
CA ASP A 115 7.75 9.18 10.59
C ASP A 115 8.10 7.94 9.72
N ALA A 116 8.91 8.10 8.67
CA ALA A 116 9.23 7.03 7.74
C ALA A 116 10.03 5.86 8.36
N LEU A 117 9.86 4.65 7.81
CA LEU A 117 10.63 3.46 8.19
C LEU A 117 11.96 3.42 7.43
N LEU A 118 12.80 4.43 7.65
CA LEU A 118 14.11 4.50 7.03
C LEU A 118 15.06 3.41 7.57
N PRO A 119 15.96 2.84 6.72
CA PRO A 119 16.06 3.04 5.28
C PRO A 119 15.09 2.12 4.50
N TYR A 120 14.38 1.24 5.21
CA TYR A 120 13.62 0.12 4.66
C TYR A 120 12.55 0.55 3.66
N GLN A 121 11.80 1.60 3.94
CA GLN A 121 10.70 2.08 3.09
C GLN A 121 11.16 2.45 1.67
N ILE A 122 12.28 3.17 1.54
CA ILE A 122 12.87 3.50 0.24
C ILE A 122 13.37 2.23 -0.45
N THR A 123 14.19 1.44 0.25
CA THR A 123 14.80 0.25 -0.36
C THR A 123 13.74 -0.73 -0.85
N ASN A 124 12.64 -0.85 -0.12
CA ASN A 124 11.52 -1.73 -0.44
C ASN A 124 10.74 -1.23 -1.67
N GLU A 125 10.40 0.06 -1.72
CA GLU A 125 9.71 0.66 -2.88
C GLU A 125 10.52 0.47 -4.17
N VAL A 126 11.82 0.79 -4.11
CA VAL A 126 12.73 0.63 -5.26
C VAL A 126 12.86 -0.82 -5.67
N ALA A 127 12.94 -1.75 -4.70
CA ALA A 127 13.05 -3.18 -4.99
C ALA A 127 11.82 -3.71 -5.73
N PHE A 128 10.62 -3.36 -5.28
CA PHE A 128 9.40 -3.82 -5.94
C PHE A 128 9.19 -3.17 -7.30
N LYS A 129 9.46 -1.87 -7.48
CA LYS A 129 9.44 -1.25 -8.82
C LYS A 129 10.38 -1.96 -9.80
N ARG A 130 11.61 -2.26 -9.37
CA ARG A 130 12.58 -3.01 -10.19
C ARG A 130 12.15 -4.46 -10.46
N LEU A 131 11.57 -5.13 -9.47
CA LEU A 131 11.06 -6.49 -9.64
C LEU A 131 9.95 -6.53 -10.69
N ILE A 132 8.99 -5.60 -10.59
CA ILE A 132 7.85 -5.51 -11.51
C ILE A 132 8.29 -5.18 -12.92
N SER A 133 9.12 -4.15 -13.10
CA SER A 133 9.60 -3.77 -14.42
C SER A 133 10.39 -4.89 -15.11
N THR A 134 11.11 -5.71 -14.32
CA THR A 134 11.86 -6.86 -14.84
C THR A 134 10.96 -8.07 -15.14
N LYS A 135 10.04 -8.40 -14.24
CA LYS A 135 9.24 -9.63 -14.32
C LYS A 135 7.98 -9.47 -15.17
N PHE A 136 7.41 -8.28 -15.21
CA PHE A 136 6.14 -7.97 -15.83
C PHE A 136 6.23 -6.71 -16.70
N PRO A 137 6.83 -6.79 -17.90
CA PRO A 137 6.98 -5.63 -18.78
C PRO A 137 5.66 -4.97 -19.22
N HIS A 138 4.54 -5.69 -19.10
CA HIS A 138 3.19 -5.17 -19.38
C HIS A 138 2.57 -4.42 -18.19
N ILE A 139 3.22 -4.40 -17.03
CA ILE A 139 2.78 -3.66 -15.84
C ILE A 139 3.69 -2.43 -15.71
N PRO A 140 3.22 -1.25 -16.15
CA PRO A 140 4.05 -0.06 -16.13
C PRO A 140 4.22 0.43 -14.69
N VAL A 141 5.47 0.74 -14.33
CA VAL A 141 5.86 1.35 -13.06
C VAL A 141 6.88 2.45 -13.35
N PRO A 142 6.94 3.53 -12.55
CA PRO A 142 7.94 4.57 -12.75
C PRO A 142 9.36 4.01 -12.76
N LEU A 143 10.14 4.38 -13.76
CA LEU A 143 11.56 4.06 -13.82
C LEU A 143 12.32 4.82 -12.72
N VAL A 144 12.95 4.09 -11.80
CA VAL A 144 13.80 4.68 -10.76
C VAL A 144 15.16 5.06 -11.37
N PHE A 145 15.46 6.36 -11.40
CA PHE A 145 16.75 6.88 -11.89
C PHE A 145 17.82 6.83 -10.81
N PHE A 146 17.52 7.43 -9.67
CA PHE A 146 18.43 7.55 -8.53
C PHE A 146 17.66 7.35 -7.24
N TYR A 147 18.31 6.82 -6.23
CA TYR A 147 17.76 6.79 -4.89
C TYR A 147 18.90 6.81 -3.87
N GLN A 148 18.61 7.33 -2.70
CA GLN A 148 19.48 7.23 -1.54
C GLN A 148 18.62 6.82 -0.36
N ALA A 149 19.04 5.77 0.34
CA ALA A 149 18.35 5.25 1.51
C ALA A 149 19.35 5.19 2.68
N THR A 150 19.19 6.10 3.63
CA THR A 150 19.97 6.14 4.87
C THR A 150 19.03 6.15 6.07
N ASP A 151 19.59 6.14 7.27
CA ASP A 151 18.81 6.34 8.50
C ASP A 151 18.43 7.83 8.72
N GLU A 152 18.92 8.73 7.86
CA GLU A 152 18.68 10.18 7.94
C GLU A 152 17.68 10.61 6.87
N GLN A 153 16.60 11.29 7.29
CA GLN A 153 15.54 11.76 6.40
C GLN A 153 16.05 12.74 5.35
N ASP A 154 16.87 13.73 5.75
CA ASP A 154 17.32 14.83 4.89
C ASP A 154 18.20 14.38 3.72
N THR A 155 18.74 13.16 3.77
CA THR A 155 19.58 12.59 2.71
C THR A 155 18.89 11.46 1.94
N SER A 156 17.66 11.12 2.32
CA SER A 156 16.94 9.96 1.81
C SER A 156 15.89 10.38 0.78
N PHE A 157 15.96 9.84 -0.43
CA PHE A 157 15.09 10.22 -1.55
C PHE A 157 14.95 9.12 -2.61
N ILE A 158 13.92 9.25 -3.45
CA ILE A 158 13.79 8.54 -4.72
C ILE A 158 13.58 9.58 -5.83
N ALA A 159 14.39 9.52 -6.89
CA ALA A 159 14.20 10.29 -8.11
C ALA A 159 13.83 9.31 -9.25
N GLU A 160 12.66 9.50 -9.83
CA GLU A 160 12.06 8.56 -10.78
C GLU A 160 11.33 9.25 -11.93
N GLU A 161 10.93 8.48 -12.92
CA GLU A 161 10.18 8.94 -14.08
C GLU A 161 8.90 9.66 -13.66
N TYR A 162 8.73 10.88 -14.18
CA TYR A 162 7.45 11.57 -14.14
C TYR A 162 6.55 11.05 -15.26
N ILE A 163 5.39 10.52 -14.88
CA ILE A 163 4.40 10.00 -15.82
C ILE A 163 3.28 11.04 -15.95
N ASP A 164 3.20 11.70 -17.10
CA ASP A 164 2.18 12.70 -17.38
C ASP A 164 0.82 12.04 -17.68
N ALA A 165 0.10 11.66 -16.62
CA ALA A 165 -1.20 11.00 -16.66
C ALA A 165 -2.00 11.30 -15.38
N THR A 166 -3.29 10.98 -15.37
CA THR A 166 -4.16 11.24 -14.22
C THR A 166 -4.56 9.94 -13.51
N PRO A 167 -4.82 9.97 -12.19
CA PRO A 167 -5.28 8.79 -11.47
C PRO A 167 -6.58 8.20 -12.04
N LEU A 168 -6.69 6.87 -12.03
CA LEU A 168 -7.88 6.14 -12.45
C LEU A 168 -9.11 6.59 -11.65
N SER A 169 -8.95 6.87 -10.36
CA SER A 169 -10.04 7.36 -9.51
C SER A 169 -10.66 8.67 -9.99
N SER A 170 -9.87 9.52 -10.66
CA SER A 170 -10.34 10.77 -11.26
C SER A 170 -10.95 10.57 -12.65
N ASN A 171 -10.43 9.60 -13.42
CA ASN A 171 -10.88 9.35 -14.78
C ASN A 171 -12.08 8.41 -14.88
N TRP A 172 -12.29 7.53 -13.89
CA TRP A 172 -13.18 6.38 -13.97
C TRP A 172 -14.59 6.74 -14.42
N MET A 173 -15.17 7.78 -13.84
CA MET A 173 -16.56 8.19 -14.13
C MET A 173 -16.72 8.78 -15.55
N SER A 174 -15.64 9.15 -16.22
CA SER A 174 -15.64 9.61 -17.60
C SER A 174 -15.54 8.49 -18.64
N LEU A 175 -15.19 7.27 -18.23
CA LEU A 175 -15.03 6.12 -19.12
C LEU A 175 -16.38 5.60 -19.62
N THR A 176 -16.43 5.14 -20.88
CA THR A 176 -17.59 4.40 -21.39
C THR A 176 -17.73 3.04 -20.71
N PRO A 177 -18.91 2.40 -20.76
CA PRO A 177 -19.09 1.05 -20.22
C PRO A 177 -18.08 0.03 -20.77
N GLU A 178 -17.75 0.10 -22.06
CA GLU A 178 -16.77 -0.77 -22.70
C GLU A 178 -15.35 -0.52 -22.20
N GLN A 179 -15.00 0.75 -21.97
CA GLN A 179 -13.72 1.15 -21.40
C GLN A 179 -13.56 0.70 -19.95
N LYS A 180 -14.62 0.82 -19.13
CA LYS A 180 -14.61 0.31 -17.75
C LYS A 180 -14.43 -1.22 -17.73
N GLU A 181 -15.07 -1.93 -18.65
CA GLU A 181 -14.91 -3.38 -18.80
C GLU A 181 -13.49 -3.77 -19.24
N SER A 182 -12.92 -3.03 -20.20
CA SER A 182 -11.52 -3.16 -20.64
C SER A 182 -10.55 -2.95 -19.47
N MET A 183 -10.74 -1.88 -18.69
CA MET A 183 -9.93 -1.57 -17.52
C MET A 183 -10.07 -2.65 -16.44
N ALA A 184 -11.29 -3.11 -16.12
CA ALA A 184 -11.53 -4.16 -15.13
C ALA A 184 -10.80 -5.47 -15.47
N LYS A 185 -10.72 -5.84 -16.76
CA LYS A 185 -9.95 -7.00 -17.23
C LYS A 185 -8.44 -6.82 -17.03
N GLN A 186 -7.92 -5.62 -17.27
CA GLN A 186 -6.51 -5.30 -17.02
C GLN A 186 -6.19 -5.40 -15.52
N LEU A 187 -7.03 -4.82 -14.66
CA LEU A 187 -6.88 -4.91 -13.20
C LEU A 187 -6.92 -6.36 -12.69
N ALA A 188 -7.85 -7.17 -13.23
CA ALA A 188 -7.93 -8.59 -12.90
C ALA A 188 -6.65 -9.34 -13.30
N LYS A 189 -6.16 -9.13 -14.52
CA LYS A 189 -4.91 -9.76 -15.01
C LYS A 189 -3.72 -9.40 -14.12
N ILE A 190 -3.55 -8.12 -13.81
CA ILE A 190 -2.48 -7.61 -12.94
C ILE A 190 -2.57 -8.24 -11.54
N THR A 191 -3.76 -8.32 -10.98
CA THR A 191 -3.98 -8.94 -9.66
C THR A 191 -3.54 -10.41 -9.66
N VAL A 192 -3.86 -11.15 -10.72
CA VAL A 192 -3.44 -12.55 -10.84
C VAL A 192 -1.93 -12.68 -11.09
N ASP A 193 -1.31 -11.73 -11.80
CA ASP A 193 0.16 -11.67 -11.93
C ASP A 193 0.86 -11.49 -10.58
N PHE A 194 0.29 -10.67 -9.69
CA PHE A 194 0.78 -10.51 -8.32
C PHE A 194 0.61 -11.81 -7.52
N ALA A 195 -0.58 -12.41 -7.59
CA ALA A 195 -0.90 -13.65 -6.90
C ALA A 195 -0.07 -14.87 -7.41
N ASP A 196 0.37 -14.87 -8.67
CA ASP A 196 1.28 -15.88 -9.25
C ASP A 196 2.76 -15.65 -8.85
N THR A 197 3.08 -14.53 -8.20
CA THR A 197 4.45 -14.19 -7.81
C THR A 197 4.78 -14.71 -6.42
N HIS A 198 5.30 -15.94 -6.36
CA HIS A 198 5.60 -16.62 -5.10
C HIS A 198 6.94 -16.24 -4.47
N PHE A 199 6.95 -16.22 -3.13
CA PHE A 199 8.11 -16.01 -2.29
C PHE A 199 8.22 -17.10 -1.21
N PRO A 200 9.43 -17.38 -0.70
CA PRO A 200 9.61 -18.41 0.33
C PRO A 200 9.32 -17.94 1.76
N MET A 201 9.20 -16.63 1.99
CA MET A 201 8.96 -16.02 3.31
C MET A 201 8.14 -14.74 3.17
N ILE A 202 7.52 -14.29 4.26
CA ILE A 202 6.86 -12.98 4.38
C ILE A 202 7.94 -11.90 4.61
N GLY A 203 7.95 -10.84 3.81
CA GLY A 203 9.05 -9.88 3.82
C GLY A 203 8.94 -8.77 2.79
N GLY A 204 9.78 -7.74 2.95
CA GLY A 204 10.12 -6.81 1.87
C GLY A 204 11.25 -7.38 1.00
N LEU A 205 11.82 -6.55 0.14
CA LEU A 205 12.95 -6.93 -0.72
C LEU A 205 14.10 -5.93 -0.69
N ASN A 206 15.32 -6.43 -0.90
CA ASN A 206 16.48 -5.61 -1.18
C ASN A 206 16.52 -5.23 -2.68
N PRO A 207 16.81 -3.96 -3.03
CA PRO A 207 16.70 -3.45 -4.39
C PRO A 207 17.79 -3.92 -5.35
N ASP A 208 18.89 -4.49 -4.87
CA ASP A 208 20.03 -4.86 -5.70
C ASP A 208 19.99 -6.35 -6.09
N ASN A 209 19.42 -7.21 -5.24
CA ASN A 209 19.46 -8.66 -5.41
C ASN A 209 18.13 -9.37 -5.15
N PHE A 210 17.07 -8.62 -4.82
CA PHE A 210 15.75 -9.14 -4.44
C PHE A 210 15.80 -10.18 -3.31
N GLN A 211 16.82 -10.13 -2.45
CA GLN A 211 16.82 -10.91 -1.22
C GLN A 211 15.77 -10.36 -0.27
N LEU A 212 15.15 -11.28 0.47
CA LEU A 212 14.11 -10.95 1.44
C LEU A 212 14.64 -10.02 2.53
N ALA A 213 13.86 -8.97 2.80
CA ALA A 213 14.15 -7.91 3.75
C ALA A 213 13.01 -7.81 4.79
N PRO A 214 13.16 -7.00 5.85
CA PRO A 214 12.07 -6.70 6.79
C PRO A 214 10.79 -6.23 6.08
N THR A 215 9.64 -6.45 6.71
CA THR A 215 8.37 -5.97 6.16
C THR A 215 8.17 -4.48 6.40
N VAL A 216 7.66 -3.74 5.41
CA VAL A 216 7.33 -2.30 5.49
C VAL A 216 5.81 -2.16 5.40
N GLU A 217 5.18 -1.58 6.42
CA GLU A 217 3.70 -1.53 6.52
C GLU A 217 3.24 -0.27 7.25
N GLY A 218 2.11 0.30 6.84
CA GLY A 218 1.53 1.49 7.48
C GLY A 218 1.38 1.35 9.00
N ALA A 219 0.91 0.20 9.49
CA ALA A 219 0.73 -0.08 10.93
C ALA A 219 2.02 0.02 11.76
N LYS A 220 3.20 0.09 11.13
CA LYS A 220 4.50 0.29 11.82
C LYS A 220 4.93 1.75 11.86
N ILE A 221 4.26 2.64 11.15
CA ILE A 221 4.61 4.07 11.05
C ILE A 221 3.87 4.88 12.10
N PHE A 222 2.55 4.69 12.19
CA PHE A 222 1.65 5.61 12.88
C PHE A 222 1.88 5.73 14.39
N LYS A 223 1.55 6.91 14.91
CA LYS A 223 1.54 7.22 16.34
C LYS A 223 2.90 6.91 16.99
N GLY A 224 3.99 7.25 16.31
CA GLY A 224 5.34 7.01 16.82
C GLY A 224 5.83 5.55 16.77
N ARG A 225 5.07 4.62 16.16
CA ARG A 225 5.52 3.21 16.02
C ARG A 225 6.80 3.06 15.22
N HIS A 226 7.10 3.99 14.31
CA HIS A 226 8.33 3.97 13.51
C HIS A 226 9.59 3.94 14.39
N LYS A 227 9.56 4.60 15.57
CA LYS A 227 10.65 4.65 16.56
C LYS A 227 11.02 3.27 17.10
N PHE A 228 10.10 2.32 17.04
CA PHE A 228 10.25 0.97 17.58
C PHE A 228 10.41 -0.10 16.50
N HIS A 229 10.50 0.28 15.22
CA HIS A 229 10.70 -0.65 14.12
C HIS A 229 12.17 -1.09 13.99
N SER A 230 12.64 -1.92 14.92
CA SER A 230 13.98 -2.49 14.85
C SER A 230 14.07 -3.85 15.55
N LYS A 231 15.14 -4.60 15.23
CA LYS A 231 15.43 -5.91 15.85
C LYS A 231 15.66 -5.84 17.37
N GLN A 232 15.87 -4.65 17.92
CA GLN A 232 15.97 -4.43 19.36
C GLN A 232 14.62 -4.63 20.06
N TYR A 233 13.53 -4.25 19.39
CA TYR A 233 12.20 -4.20 19.96
C TYR A 233 11.39 -5.46 19.63
N TYR A 234 11.45 -5.92 18.39
CA TYR A 234 10.76 -7.14 17.96
C TYR A 234 11.39 -7.72 16.67
N PRO A 235 11.08 -8.97 16.29
CA PRO A 235 11.52 -9.52 15.01
C PRO A 235 10.82 -8.78 13.87
N ILE A 236 11.55 -7.97 13.08
CA ILE A 236 10.98 -7.16 11.97
C ILE A 236 10.87 -7.92 10.64
N GLY A 237 11.26 -9.20 10.62
CA GLY A 237 11.25 -10.07 9.45
C GLY A 237 12.61 -10.18 8.74
N PRO A 238 12.66 -10.96 7.64
CA PRO A 238 11.55 -11.73 7.05
C PRO A 238 11.10 -12.91 7.93
N TYR A 239 9.90 -13.45 7.69
CA TYR A 239 9.26 -14.50 8.49
C TYR A 239 8.97 -15.75 7.67
N ARG A 240 9.27 -16.92 8.22
CA ARG A 240 9.11 -18.20 7.51
C ARG A 240 7.66 -18.68 7.48
N THR A 241 6.86 -18.26 8.44
CA THR A 241 5.47 -18.69 8.59
C THR A 241 4.57 -17.50 8.93
N THR A 242 3.29 -17.63 8.62
CA THR A 242 2.22 -16.71 9.00
C THR A 242 2.14 -16.57 10.51
N LYS A 243 2.37 -17.67 11.25
CA LYS A 243 2.41 -17.66 12.71
C LYS A 243 3.54 -16.78 13.24
N GLU A 244 4.76 -16.92 12.73
CA GLU A 244 5.90 -16.07 13.12
C GLU A 244 5.59 -14.59 12.88
N TYR A 245 5.00 -14.27 11.73
CA TYR A 245 4.62 -12.90 11.40
C TYR A 245 3.54 -12.34 12.34
N ILE A 246 2.47 -13.10 12.61
CA ILE A 246 1.42 -12.69 13.56
C ILE A 246 2.00 -12.44 14.94
N LEU A 247 2.82 -13.35 15.46
CA LEU A 247 3.44 -13.18 16.77
C LEU A 247 4.32 -11.94 16.82
N ALA A 248 5.07 -11.65 15.75
CA ALA A 248 5.85 -10.41 15.64
C ALA A 248 4.98 -9.14 15.63
N CYS A 249 3.79 -9.17 15.04
CA CYS A 249 2.85 -8.05 15.14
C CYS A 249 2.37 -7.82 16.59
N TYR A 250 2.13 -8.88 17.36
CA TYR A 250 1.83 -8.73 18.79
C TYR A 250 3.03 -8.18 19.56
N GLU A 251 4.25 -8.65 19.28
CA GLU A 251 5.47 -8.11 19.91
C GLU A 251 5.70 -6.64 19.56
N ARG A 252 5.42 -6.22 18.33
CA ARG A 252 5.45 -4.80 17.90
C ARG A 252 4.57 -3.95 18.83
N GLU A 253 3.32 -4.36 19.01
CA GLU A 253 2.36 -3.59 19.82
C GLU A 253 2.71 -3.63 21.32
N ILE A 254 3.11 -4.79 21.84
CA ILE A 254 3.60 -4.92 23.22
C ILE A 254 4.79 -3.99 23.44
N SER A 255 5.76 -3.98 22.52
CA SER A 255 6.92 -3.11 22.60
C SER A 255 6.52 -1.64 22.53
N TYR A 256 5.66 -1.27 21.58
CA TYR A 256 5.15 0.09 21.44
C TYR A 256 4.51 0.58 22.74
N TYR A 257 3.50 -0.11 23.27
CA TYR A 257 2.81 0.32 24.49
C TYR A 257 3.68 0.28 25.76
N SER A 258 4.78 -0.49 25.75
CA SER A 258 5.72 -0.55 26.87
C SER A 258 6.72 0.61 26.89
N HIS A 259 6.96 1.26 25.74
CA HIS A 259 8.04 2.25 25.59
C HIS A 259 7.60 3.59 25.00
N ALA A 260 6.40 3.68 24.42
CA ALA A 260 5.91 4.88 23.77
C ALA A 260 5.77 6.06 24.75
N ASP A 261 6.07 7.25 24.25
CA ASP A 261 5.79 8.49 24.97
C ASP A 261 4.28 8.63 25.20
N GLU A 262 3.86 9.23 26.32
CA GLU A 262 2.43 9.44 26.61
C GLU A 262 1.70 10.22 25.51
N LYS A 263 2.40 11.10 24.79
CA LYS A 263 1.86 11.90 23.67
C LYS A 263 1.54 11.07 22.43
N ASP A 264 2.23 9.95 22.25
CA ASP A 264 2.06 9.07 21.08
C ASP A 264 0.90 8.09 21.36
N VAL A 265 0.60 7.81 22.64
CA VAL A 265 -0.48 6.93 23.07
C VAL A 265 -1.81 7.67 23.19
N GLU A 266 -2.79 7.29 22.36
CA GLU A 266 -4.16 7.80 22.44
C GLU A 266 -4.90 7.25 23.68
N GLN A 267 -4.73 7.93 24.82
CA GLN A 267 -5.28 7.53 26.13
C GLN A 267 -6.81 7.39 26.12
N ASN A 268 -7.51 8.16 25.26
CA ASN A 268 -8.96 8.10 25.12
C ASN A 268 -9.47 6.76 24.57
N LEU A 269 -8.65 5.99 23.84
CA LEU A 269 -9.06 4.68 23.33
C LEU A 269 -9.18 3.63 24.44
N PHE A 270 -8.51 3.82 25.57
CA PHE A 270 -8.45 2.82 26.64
C PHE A 270 -9.71 2.77 27.51
N GLY A 271 -10.59 3.77 27.43
CA GLY A 271 -11.77 3.85 28.28
C GLY A 271 -11.41 3.66 29.77
N PRO A 272 -11.97 2.66 30.49
CA PRO A 272 -11.61 2.36 31.87
C PRO A 272 -10.35 1.48 32.02
N ALA A 273 -9.82 0.90 30.94
CA ALA A 273 -8.64 0.06 30.98
C ALA A 273 -7.36 0.91 31.11
N SER A 274 -6.30 0.32 31.64
CA SER A 274 -4.97 0.94 31.66
C SER A 274 -4.09 0.36 30.55
N VAL A 275 -3.06 1.11 30.14
CA VAL A 275 -2.02 0.62 29.21
C VAL A 275 -1.43 -0.70 29.69
N SER A 276 -1.15 -0.83 30.99
CA SER A 276 -0.64 -2.08 31.58
C SER A 276 -1.61 -3.26 31.43
N ASN A 277 -2.92 -3.02 31.57
CA ASN A 277 -3.92 -4.06 31.37
C ASN A 277 -3.99 -4.47 29.89
N PHE A 278 -3.87 -3.52 28.96
CA PHE A 278 -3.87 -3.83 27.54
C PHE A 278 -2.63 -4.63 27.12
N ILE A 279 -1.43 -4.25 27.60
CA ILE A 279 -0.20 -5.03 27.38
C ILE A 279 -0.38 -6.48 27.85
N LYS A 280 -0.97 -6.70 29.04
CA LYS A 280 -1.25 -8.06 29.54
C LYS A 280 -2.21 -8.82 28.63
N GLN A 281 -3.23 -8.18 28.07
CA GLN A 281 -4.15 -8.81 27.13
C GLN A 281 -3.43 -9.20 25.83
N LEU A 282 -2.57 -8.33 25.29
CA LEU A 282 -1.75 -8.64 24.11
C LEU A 282 -0.82 -9.83 24.38
N GLN A 283 -0.14 -9.86 25.53
CA GLN A 283 0.71 -10.97 25.94
C GLN A 283 -0.08 -12.29 26.04
N GLN A 284 -1.24 -12.27 26.68
CA GLN A 284 -2.10 -13.46 26.80
C GLN A 284 -2.57 -13.97 25.42
N LYS A 285 -2.97 -13.07 24.51
CA LYS A 285 -3.36 -13.45 23.15
C LYS A 285 -2.19 -14.02 22.35
N ARG A 286 -1.03 -13.37 22.41
CA ARG A 286 0.21 -13.84 21.77
C ARG A 286 0.56 -15.25 22.25
N ASP A 287 0.55 -15.49 23.56
CA ASP A 287 0.90 -16.79 24.14
C ASP A 287 -0.11 -17.88 23.75
N ALA A 288 -1.41 -17.53 23.68
CA ALA A 288 -2.44 -18.44 23.19
C ALA A 288 -2.24 -18.79 21.70
N LEU A 289 -1.91 -17.82 20.86
CA LEU A 289 -1.64 -18.02 19.44
C LEU A 289 -0.37 -18.85 19.21
N ALA A 290 0.66 -18.66 20.04
CA ALA A 290 1.90 -19.44 19.96
C ALA A 290 1.67 -20.95 20.19
N ALA A 291 0.63 -21.31 20.96
CA ALA A 291 0.24 -22.69 21.24
C ALA A 291 -0.62 -23.33 20.13
N ILE A 292 -1.04 -22.57 19.12
CA ILE A 292 -1.88 -23.05 18.02
C ILE A 292 -1.01 -23.30 16.78
N ASP A 293 -1.28 -24.39 16.09
CA ASP A 293 -0.70 -24.63 14.76
C ASP A 293 -1.53 -23.91 13.69
N MET A 294 -0.82 -23.25 12.78
CA MET A 294 -1.40 -22.48 11.70
C MET A 294 -0.81 -23.00 10.39
N GLU A 295 -1.69 -23.32 9.45
CA GLU A 295 -1.28 -23.69 8.10
C GLU A 295 -0.96 -22.42 7.30
N ASP A 296 0.12 -22.46 6.54
CA ASP A 296 0.54 -21.36 5.69
C ASP A 296 -0.15 -21.40 4.34
N GLU A 297 -0.69 -20.25 3.93
CA GLU A 297 -1.03 -20.00 2.54
C GLU A 297 0.25 -19.77 1.72
N PRO A 298 0.21 -19.92 0.39
CA PRO A 298 1.30 -19.46 -0.46
C PRO A 298 1.58 -17.97 -0.21
N PHE A 299 2.85 -17.61 -0.01
CA PHE A 299 3.24 -16.20 0.07
C PHE A 299 3.43 -15.64 -1.33
N THR A 300 2.69 -14.58 -1.64
CA THR A 300 2.65 -13.97 -2.96
C THR A 300 2.94 -12.48 -2.87
N LEU A 301 3.17 -11.84 -4.02
CA LEU A 301 3.30 -10.40 -4.08
C LEU A 301 1.97 -9.76 -3.66
N VAL A 302 2.04 -8.82 -2.73
CA VAL A 302 0.96 -7.91 -2.38
C VAL A 302 1.49 -6.50 -2.51
N HIS A 303 0.76 -5.65 -3.25
CA HIS A 303 1.13 -4.25 -3.46
C HIS A 303 1.02 -3.41 -2.18
N GLY A 304 0.06 -3.73 -1.32
CA GLY A 304 -0.19 -3.03 -0.05
C GLY A 304 -1.14 -1.84 -0.14
N ASP A 305 -1.36 -1.26 -1.33
CA ASP A 305 -2.29 -0.14 -1.54
C ASP A 305 -2.78 -0.07 -3.00
N PHE A 306 -3.26 -1.19 -3.55
CA PHE A 306 -3.67 -1.26 -4.96
C PHE A 306 -5.12 -0.77 -5.15
N HIS A 307 -5.26 0.51 -5.50
CA HIS A 307 -6.55 1.16 -5.76
C HIS A 307 -6.42 2.28 -6.80
N GLY A 308 -7.55 2.81 -7.26
CA GLY A 308 -7.62 3.73 -8.40
C GLY A 308 -6.81 5.03 -8.28
N ARG A 309 -6.44 5.47 -7.08
CA ARG A 309 -5.56 6.64 -6.91
C ARG A 309 -4.10 6.35 -7.28
N ASN A 310 -3.68 5.11 -7.08
CA ASN A 310 -2.30 4.66 -7.29
C ASN A 310 -2.12 4.05 -8.70
N ILE A 311 -3.08 4.27 -9.60
CA ILE A 311 -3.06 3.78 -10.99
C ILE A 311 -3.23 4.99 -11.90
N LEU A 312 -2.21 5.34 -12.67
CA LEU A 312 -2.25 6.42 -13.64
C LEU A 312 -2.78 5.93 -14.99
N THR A 313 -3.71 6.65 -15.60
CA THR A 313 -4.31 6.28 -16.88
C THR A 313 -4.48 7.42 -17.86
N LYS A 314 -4.58 7.07 -19.15
CA LYS A 314 -5.15 7.91 -20.21
C LYS A 314 -6.29 7.13 -20.88
N GLY A 315 -7.53 7.50 -20.58
CA GLY A 315 -8.67 6.66 -20.95
C GLY A 315 -8.61 5.30 -20.24
N ASP A 316 -8.72 4.21 -20.99
CA ASP A 316 -8.62 2.84 -20.47
C ASP A 316 -7.21 2.21 -20.62
N GLU A 317 -6.18 3.02 -20.86
CA GLU A 317 -4.78 2.58 -20.85
C GLU A 317 -4.12 2.87 -19.50
N ILE A 318 -3.57 1.85 -18.85
CA ILE A 318 -2.74 2.00 -17.65
C ILE A 318 -1.33 2.44 -18.07
N LEU A 319 -0.86 3.55 -17.50
CA LEU A 319 0.46 4.12 -17.80
C LEU A 319 1.42 4.07 -16.61
N GLY A 320 0.94 3.81 -15.40
CA GLY A 320 1.79 3.63 -14.24
C GLY A 320 1.04 3.11 -13.02
N ILE A 321 1.64 2.17 -12.30
CA ILE A 321 1.21 1.76 -10.96
C ILE A 321 2.21 2.34 -9.95
N LEU A 322 1.69 3.12 -9.00
CA LEU A 322 2.45 3.93 -8.05
C LEU A 322 2.44 3.31 -6.64
N ASP A 323 3.15 3.93 -5.69
CA ASP A 323 3.08 3.64 -4.25
C ASP A 323 3.34 2.18 -3.85
N TRP A 324 4.49 1.68 -4.27
CA TRP A 324 5.01 0.35 -3.92
C TRP A 324 5.69 0.29 -2.54
N GLU A 325 5.61 1.34 -1.73
CA GLU A 325 6.33 1.45 -0.45
C GLU A 325 5.92 0.38 0.57
N PHE A 326 4.66 -0.04 0.57
CA PHE A 326 4.12 -1.11 1.42
C PHE A 326 3.97 -2.44 0.70
N ALA A 327 4.60 -2.59 -0.47
CA ALA A 327 4.62 -3.86 -1.15
C ALA A 327 5.45 -4.88 -0.36
N GLY A 328 5.08 -6.16 -0.48
CA GLY A 328 5.76 -7.23 0.22
C GLY A 328 5.25 -8.58 -0.22
N SER A 329 5.89 -9.62 0.29
CA SER A 329 5.38 -10.98 0.23
C SER A 329 4.49 -11.28 1.43
N TYR A 330 3.27 -11.73 1.20
CA TYR A 330 2.27 -12.03 2.24
C TYR A 330 1.39 -13.21 1.80
N PRO A 331 0.63 -13.84 2.71
CA PRO A 331 -0.38 -14.85 2.36
C PRO A 331 -1.27 -14.40 1.18
N VAL A 332 -1.55 -15.30 0.24
CA VAL A 332 -2.24 -14.96 -1.03
C VAL A 332 -3.60 -14.29 -0.82
N SER A 333 -4.30 -14.60 0.27
CA SER A 333 -5.55 -13.92 0.65
C SER A 333 -5.41 -12.42 0.91
N GLU A 334 -4.20 -11.94 1.20
CA GLU A 334 -3.90 -10.51 1.38
C GLU A 334 -3.77 -9.75 0.06
N THR A 335 -3.70 -10.44 -1.09
CA THR A 335 -3.52 -9.80 -2.43
C THR A 335 -4.67 -8.83 -2.75
N LEU A 336 -5.89 -9.14 -2.31
CA LEU A 336 -7.08 -8.27 -2.48
C LEU A 336 -7.38 -7.39 -1.25
N SER A 337 -6.39 -7.26 -0.34
CA SER A 337 -6.31 -6.34 0.81
C SER A 337 -7.63 -5.69 1.23
N GLY A 338 -8.34 -6.33 2.17
CA GLY A 338 -9.43 -5.72 2.93
C GLY A 338 -10.72 -5.42 2.17
N GLY A 339 -10.94 -5.98 0.98
CA GLY A 339 -12.26 -5.90 0.33
C GLY A 339 -12.27 -5.82 -1.19
N GLY A 340 -11.13 -5.73 -1.87
CA GLY A 340 -11.04 -5.66 -3.34
C GLY A 340 -10.40 -4.38 -3.85
N ILE A 341 -10.72 -3.98 -5.09
CA ILE A 341 -10.12 -2.82 -5.77
C ILE A 341 -11.14 -1.70 -5.90
N ASP A 342 -10.94 -0.63 -5.13
CA ASP A 342 -11.72 0.60 -5.28
C ASP A 342 -11.22 1.35 -6.52
N VAL A 343 -12.12 1.62 -7.45
CA VAL A 343 -11.83 2.29 -8.73
C VAL A 343 -12.04 3.79 -8.66
N VAL A 344 -12.80 4.28 -7.67
CA VAL A 344 -13.03 5.70 -7.34
C VAL A 344 -12.86 5.96 -5.85
N GLU A 345 -12.68 7.22 -5.47
CA GLU A 345 -12.74 7.64 -4.05
C GLU A 345 -14.21 7.64 -3.59
N ALA A 346 -14.51 7.00 -2.45
CA ALA A 346 -15.88 6.84 -1.95
C ALA A 346 -16.41 8.11 -1.23
N GLU A 347 -16.46 9.23 -1.95
CA GLU A 347 -16.86 10.54 -1.40
C GLU A 347 -18.38 10.78 -1.41
N SER A 348 -19.14 9.91 -2.08
CA SER A 348 -20.60 9.97 -2.15
C SER A 348 -21.19 8.56 -2.21
N GLU A 349 -22.49 8.44 -1.92
CA GLU A 349 -23.22 7.17 -2.06
C GLU A 349 -23.16 6.64 -3.50
N GLU A 350 -23.23 7.51 -4.51
CA GLU A 350 -23.07 7.14 -5.92
C GLU A 350 -21.71 6.52 -6.22
N LEU A 351 -20.62 7.08 -5.67
CA LEU A 351 -19.27 6.56 -5.88
C LEU A 351 -19.00 5.28 -5.08
N ASP A 352 -19.61 5.13 -3.90
CA ASP A 352 -19.57 3.89 -3.11
C ASP A 352 -20.33 2.75 -3.79
N ASP A 353 -21.49 3.04 -4.39
CA ASP A 353 -22.25 2.10 -5.21
C ASP A 353 -21.47 1.69 -6.46
N GLU A 354 -20.77 2.63 -7.10
CA GLU A 354 -19.90 2.36 -8.24
C GLU A 354 -18.75 1.41 -7.86
N ASN A 355 -18.06 1.66 -6.74
CA ASN A 355 -17.04 0.75 -6.20
C ASN A 355 -17.63 -0.63 -5.90
N THR A 356 -18.80 -0.71 -5.26
CA THR A 356 -19.47 -1.98 -4.92
C THR A 356 -19.87 -2.78 -6.17
N LEU A 357 -20.29 -2.09 -7.24
CA LEU A 357 -20.61 -2.72 -8.51
C LEU A 357 -19.35 -3.30 -9.17
N TRP A 358 -18.28 -2.51 -9.24
CA TRP A 358 -17.08 -2.89 -9.97
C TRP A 358 -16.15 -3.81 -9.21
N ASP A 359 -16.13 -3.77 -7.88
CA ASP A 359 -15.45 -4.79 -7.06
C ASP A 359 -15.99 -6.19 -7.41
N ARG A 360 -17.32 -6.35 -7.44
CA ARG A 360 -17.93 -7.64 -7.80
C ARG A 360 -17.52 -8.11 -9.20
N LYS A 361 -17.59 -7.22 -10.19
CA LYS A 361 -17.18 -7.54 -11.57
C LYS A 361 -15.71 -7.88 -11.69
N ILE A 362 -14.84 -7.10 -11.06
CA ILE A 362 -13.39 -7.32 -11.06
C ILE A 362 -13.07 -8.66 -10.39
N ARG A 363 -13.73 -9.00 -9.28
CA ARG A 363 -13.58 -10.31 -8.62
C ARG A 363 -14.01 -11.48 -9.49
N ASP A 364 -15.11 -11.32 -10.24
CA ASP A 364 -15.55 -12.33 -11.21
C ASP A 364 -14.50 -12.49 -12.32
N LEU A 365 -13.95 -11.39 -12.85
CA LEU A 365 -12.87 -11.42 -13.85
C LEU A 365 -11.57 -12.02 -13.30
N ILE A 366 -11.23 -11.78 -12.02
CA ILE A 366 -10.09 -12.44 -11.36
C ILE A 366 -10.33 -13.96 -11.29
N ARG A 367 -11.54 -14.39 -10.97
CA ARG A 367 -11.91 -15.81 -10.97
C ARG A 367 -11.77 -16.40 -12.38
N GLU A 368 -12.25 -15.72 -13.40
CA GLU A 368 -12.11 -16.16 -14.79
C GLU A 368 -10.64 -16.28 -15.21
N GLU A 369 -9.82 -15.28 -14.89
CA GLU A 369 -8.39 -15.26 -15.21
C GLU A 369 -7.64 -16.39 -14.48
N THR A 370 -7.91 -16.62 -13.18
CA THR A 370 -7.30 -17.73 -12.43
C THR A 370 -7.70 -19.10 -12.98
N VAL A 371 -8.97 -19.29 -13.37
CA VAL A 371 -9.43 -20.51 -14.05
C VAL A 371 -8.73 -20.68 -15.40
N ALA A 372 -8.58 -19.60 -16.17
CA ALA A 372 -7.87 -19.63 -17.46
C ALA A 372 -6.39 -20.02 -17.27
N ARG A 373 -5.77 -19.61 -16.16
CA ARG A 373 -4.42 -20.00 -15.74
C ARG A 373 -4.35 -21.36 -15.03
N ARG A 374 -5.46 -22.10 -14.97
CA ARG A 374 -5.57 -23.46 -14.39
C ARG A 374 -5.20 -23.53 -12.91
N TRP A 375 -5.53 -22.48 -12.15
CA TRP A 375 -5.41 -22.51 -10.70
C TRP A 375 -6.33 -23.58 -10.10
N GLU A 376 -5.86 -24.20 -9.02
CA GLU A 376 -6.66 -25.14 -8.23
C GLU A 376 -7.76 -24.41 -7.46
N GLY A 377 -8.94 -25.03 -7.30
CA GLY A 377 -10.10 -24.39 -6.70
C GLY A 377 -9.85 -23.84 -5.28
N ASN A 378 -9.12 -24.58 -4.44
CA ASN A 378 -8.73 -24.14 -3.11
C ASN A 378 -7.85 -22.87 -3.13
N LYS A 379 -6.94 -22.71 -4.09
CA LYS A 379 -6.12 -21.50 -4.23
C LYS A 379 -6.94 -20.30 -4.68
N ILE A 380 -7.90 -20.52 -5.58
CA ILE A 380 -8.86 -19.50 -6.00
C ILE A 380 -9.70 -19.05 -4.80
N ASP A 381 -10.15 -19.99 -3.97
CA ASP A 381 -10.93 -19.70 -2.76
C ASP A 381 -10.13 -18.93 -1.71
N LEU A 382 -8.82 -19.20 -1.58
CA LEU A 382 -7.93 -18.40 -0.72
C LEU A 382 -7.79 -16.96 -1.23
N LEU A 383 -7.47 -16.77 -2.53
CA LEU A 383 -7.31 -15.45 -3.14
C LEU A 383 -8.58 -14.60 -3.05
N LEU A 384 -9.74 -15.20 -3.32
CA LEU A 384 -11.03 -14.49 -3.36
C LEU A 384 -11.76 -14.49 -2.01
N GLY A 385 -11.23 -15.20 -1.03
CA GLY A 385 -11.79 -15.36 0.30
C GLY A 385 -11.46 -14.19 1.24
N ASN A 386 -11.72 -14.43 2.54
CA ASN A 386 -11.46 -13.45 3.60
C ASN A 386 -10.13 -13.70 4.33
N GLY A 387 -9.35 -14.69 3.89
CA GLY A 387 -8.08 -15.08 4.52
C GLY A 387 -8.21 -15.49 5.98
N ASN A 388 -7.10 -15.39 6.69
CA ASN A 388 -7.02 -15.67 8.11
C ASN A 388 -7.43 -14.43 8.94
N LEU A 389 -8.49 -14.56 9.75
CA LEU A 389 -9.01 -13.45 10.56
C LEU A 389 -8.00 -12.93 11.59
N GLU A 390 -7.18 -13.81 12.16
CA GLU A 390 -6.16 -13.41 13.13
C GLU A 390 -5.00 -12.68 12.45
N LEU A 391 -4.65 -13.08 11.22
CA LEU A 391 -3.71 -12.32 10.38
C LEU A 391 -4.24 -10.91 10.09
N ALA A 392 -5.48 -10.81 9.61
CA ALA A 392 -6.10 -9.53 9.28
C ALA A 392 -6.14 -8.58 10.49
N ARG A 393 -6.41 -9.11 11.68
CA ARG A 393 -6.36 -8.35 12.95
C ARG A 393 -4.95 -7.97 13.35
N ALA A 394 -3.97 -8.86 13.15
CA ALA A 394 -2.60 -8.62 13.60
C ALA A 394 -1.84 -7.64 12.71
N ARG A 395 -2.14 -7.63 11.41
CA ARG A 395 -1.45 -6.79 10.43
C ARG A 395 -1.75 -5.30 10.60
N VAL A 396 -2.92 -4.95 11.12
CA VAL A 396 -3.32 -3.56 11.43
C VAL A 396 -2.81 -3.09 12.80
N GLU A 397 -3.00 -1.81 13.12
CA GLU A 397 -2.77 -1.29 14.47
C GLU A 397 -3.71 -1.97 15.48
N MET A 398 -3.17 -2.46 16.60
CA MET A 398 -3.99 -3.02 17.68
C MET A 398 -4.25 -1.96 18.73
N SER A 399 -5.52 -1.66 18.99
CA SER A 399 -5.97 -0.77 20.05
C SER A 399 -6.77 -1.54 21.13
N PRO A 400 -6.84 -1.02 22.36
CA PRO A 400 -7.59 -1.60 23.49
C PRO A 400 -9.09 -1.83 23.25
#